data_AF-A0A1W6MWJ0-F1
#
_entry.id   AF-A0A1W6MWJ0-F1
#
_cell.length_a   1.000
_cell.length_b   1.000
_cell.length_c   1.000
_cell.angle_alpha   90.00
_cell.angle_beta   90.00
_cell.angle_gamma   90.00
#
_symmetry.space_group_name_H-M   'P 1'
#
loop_
_entity.id
_entity.type
_entity.pdbx_description
1 polymer ?
#
loop_
_entity_poly.entity_id
_entity_poly.type
_entity_poly.pdbx_seq_one_letter_code
_entity_poly.pdbx_strand_id
1 'polypeptide(L)'
;MLPITALLVLTSSAQAATLPLNPAVTQENIDETICVRGWTKTVRPPFQVSNAIKLTKLRERGLTEADKSRFELDHIIPLALGGAPDDVRNLRLQPWSEADRKDGVEVCLAHAVCAGRMSLNEARRRIWKDWRAAGRACKSKLASPQIWRARNE
;
A
#
# COMPACT_ATOMS: atom_id res chain seq x y z
N MET A 1 37.89 -41.67 -24.23
CA MET A 1 36.54 -41.67 -23.62
C MET A 1 36.57 -40.66 -22.48
N LEU A 2 36.06 -39.44 -22.71
CA LEU A 2 36.01 -38.37 -21.70
C LEU A 2 34.58 -38.33 -21.11
N PRO A 3 34.41 -38.35 -19.78
CA PRO A 3 33.09 -38.33 -19.17
C PRO A 3 32.49 -36.92 -19.26
N ILE A 4 31.30 -36.83 -19.85
CA ILE A 4 30.51 -35.60 -19.88
C ILE A 4 29.95 -35.39 -18.47
N THR A 5 30.51 -34.44 -17.74
CA THR A 5 29.93 -33.93 -16.49
C THR A 5 28.65 -33.16 -16.82
N ALA A 6 27.50 -33.73 -16.48
CA ALA A 6 26.21 -33.06 -16.60
C ALA A 6 26.14 -31.91 -15.58
N LEU A 7 26.11 -30.68 -16.09
CA LEU A 7 25.92 -29.47 -15.29
C LEU A 7 24.43 -29.37 -14.90
N LEU A 8 24.09 -29.67 -13.65
CA LEU A 8 22.76 -29.43 -13.09
C LEU A 8 22.54 -27.92 -12.97
N VAL A 9 21.74 -27.35 -13.87
CA VAL A 9 21.27 -25.97 -13.77
C VAL A 9 20.17 -25.92 -12.71
N LEU A 10 20.50 -25.46 -11.52
CA LEU A 10 19.53 -25.11 -10.49
C LEU A 10 18.81 -23.82 -10.92
N THR A 11 17.69 -23.96 -11.64
CA THR A 11 16.79 -22.82 -11.87
C THR A 11 16.11 -22.47 -10.55
N SER A 12 16.69 -21.53 -9.80
CA SER A 12 16.00 -20.91 -8.67
C SER A 12 14.86 -20.06 -9.21
N SER A 13 13.65 -20.58 -9.16
CA SER A 13 12.44 -19.78 -9.38
C SER A 13 12.31 -18.81 -8.20
N ALA A 14 12.82 -17.59 -8.36
CA ALA A 14 12.46 -16.49 -7.47
C ALA A 14 10.94 -16.28 -7.63
N GLN A 15 10.15 -16.81 -6.70
CA GLN A 15 8.72 -16.57 -6.67
C GLN A 15 8.55 -15.05 -6.49
N ALA A 16 8.13 -14.35 -7.54
CA ALA A 16 7.77 -12.95 -7.41
C ALA A 16 6.65 -12.88 -6.36
N ALA A 17 6.94 -12.33 -5.18
CA ALA A 17 5.97 -12.23 -4.12
C ALA A 17 4.77 -11.44 -4.65
N THR A 18 3.60 -12.07 -4.63
CA THR A 18 2.34 -11.43 -5.02
C THR A 18 2.07 -10.27 -4.07
N LEU A 19 1.72 -9.10 -4.62
CA LEU A 19 1.35 -7.94 -3.81
C LEU A 19 0.13 -8.29 -2.95
N PRO A 20 0.06 -7.82 -1.69
CA PRO A 20 -1.07 -8.08 -0.82
C PRO A 20 -2.23 -7.12 -1.18
N LEU A 21 -3.05 -7.54 -2.15
CA LEU A 21 -4.15 -6.74 -2.73
C LEU A 21 -5.51 -7.21 -2.23
N ASN A 22 -6.48 -6.29 -2.19
CA ASN A 22 -7.88 -6.63 -2.00
C ASN A 22 -8.43 -7.24 -3.31
N PRO A 23 -8.87 -8.52 -3.31
CA PRO A 23 -9.34 -9.19 -4.53
C PRO A 23 -10.62 -8.58 -5.10
N ALA A 24 -11.38 -7.81 -4.30
CA ALA A 24 -12.57 -7.09 -4.77
C ALA A 24 -12.24 -5.84 -5.60
N VAL A 25 -10.97 -5.43 -5.70
CA VAL A 25 -10.56 -4.23 -6.44
C VAL A 25 -9.69 -4.59 -7.65
N THR A 26 -10.28 -4.44 -8.83
CA THR A 26 -9.63 -4.62 -10.13
C THR A 26 -9.53 -3.28 -10.88
N GLN A 27 -8.90 -3.27 -12.05
CA GLN A 27 -8.84 -2.06 -12.87
C GLN A 27 -10.22 -1.74 -13.47
N GLU A 28 -10.99 -2.77 -13.76
CA GLU A 28 -12.28 -2.72 -14.46
C GLU A 28 -13.41 -2.19 -13.57
N ASN A 29 -13.27 -2.30 -12.24
CA ASN A 29 -14.30 -1.90 -11.28
C ASN A 29 -13.87 -0.72 -10.37
N ILE A 30 -12.86 0.06 -10.75
CA ILE A 30 -12.39 1.18 -9.92
C ILE A 30 -13.49 2.22 -9.66
N ASP A 31 -14.40 2.41 -10.62
CA ASP A 31 -15.53 3.35 -10.54
C ASP A 31 -16.65 2.88 -9.61
N GLU A 32 -16.64 1.61 -9.21
CA GLU A 32 -17.55 1.02 -8.23
C GLU A 32 -16.88 0.80 -6.86
N THR A 33 -15.56 1.01 -6.80
CA THR A 33 -14.74 0.72 -5.61
C THR A 33 -13.94 1.94 -5.17
N ILE A 34 -12.63 1.96 -5.43
CA ILE A 34 -11.68 2.95 -4.89
C ILE A 34 -11.95 4.40 -5.35
N CYS A 35 -12.71 4.60 -6.42
CA CYS A 35 -13.12 5.92 -6.90
C CYS A 35 -14.49 6.36 -6.37
N VAL A 36 -15.18 5.52 -5.59
CA VAL A 36 -16.43 5.87 -4.89
C VAL A 36 -16.12 6.49 -3.53
N ARG A 37 -16.70 7.66 -3.26
CA ARG A 37 -16.55 8.35 -1.97
C ARG A 37 -16.97 7.42 -0.82
N GLY A 38 -16.11 7.32 0.19
CA GLY A 38 -16.40 6.54 1.40
C GLY A 38 -16.14 5.04 1.28
N TRP A 39 -15.81 4.50 0.10
CA TRP A 39 -15.58 3.07 -0.09
C TRP A 39 -14.52 2.50 0.86
N THR A 40 -13.42 3.22 1.10
CA THR A 40 -12.37 2.74 2.03
C THR A 40 -12.89 2.53 3.46
N LYS A 41 -13.95 3.24 3.87
CA LYS A 41 -14.58 3.03 5.19
C LYS A 41 -15.31 1.69 5.27
N THR A 42 -15.84 1.18 4.16
CA THR A 42 -16.60 -0.08 4.14
C THR A 42 -15.71 -1.32 4.22
N VAL A 43 -14.42 -1.19 3.83
CA VAL A 43 -13.46 -2.30 3.83
C VAL A 43 -12.42 -2.22 4.95
N ARG A 44 -12.42 -1.17 5.77
CA ARG A 44 -11.50 -1.07 6.92
C ARG A 44 -11.80 -2.19 7.92
N PRO A 45 -10.77 -2.91 8.40
CA PRO A 45 -10.98 -3.94 9.39
C PRO A 45 -11.47 -3.32 10.72
N PRO A 46 -12.24 -4.06 11.53
CA PRO A 46 -12.62 -3.62 12.87
C PRO A 46 -11.38 -3.19 13.69
N PHE A 47 -11.57 -2.21 14.57
CA PHE A 47 -10.48 -1.68 15.40
C PHE A 47 -9.75 -2.77 16.19
N GLN A 48 -10.47 -3.78 16.68
CA GLN A 48 -9.90 -4.89 17.44
C GLN A 48 -8.86 -5.67 16.63
N VAL A 49 -9.12 -5.88 15.33
CA VAL A 49 -8.21 -6.59 14.42
C VAL A 49 -6.95 -5.75 14.17
N SER A 50 -7.11 -4.49 13.78
CA SER A 50 -5.97 -3.61 13.53
C SER A 50 -5.15 -3.34 14.80
N ASN A 51 -5.80 -3.21 15.95
CA ASN A 51 -5.12 -3.05 17.23
C ASN A 51 -4.28 -4.28 17.60
N ALA A 52 -4.80 -5.49 17.41
CA ALA A 52 -4.06 -6.72 17.65
C ALA A 52 -2.81 -6.82 16.77
N ILE A 53 -2.94 -6.50 15.46
CA ILE A 53 -1.81 -6.50 14.53
C ILE A 53 -0.75 -5.46 14.95
N LYS A 54 -1.18 -4.27 15.37
CA LYS A 54 -0.28 -3.20 15.82
C LYS A 54 0.54 -3.63 17.03
N LEU A 55 -0.10 -4.26 18.02
CA LEU A 55 0.57 -4.78 19.22
C LEU A 55 1.58 -5.88 18.88
N THR A 56 1.23 -6.80 17.98
CA THR A 56 2.17 -7.84 17.51
C THR A 56 3.40 -7.21 16.87
N LYS A 57 3.23 -6.26 15.95
CA LYS A 57 4.35 -5.60 15.28
C LYS A 57 5.23 -4.75 16.22
N LEU A 58 4.66 -4.23 17.32
CA LEU A 58 5.46 -3.53 18.34
C LEU A 58 6.39 -4.52 19.02
N ARG A 59 5.87 -5.67 19.45
CA ARG A 59 6.65 -6.74 20.09
C ARG A 59 7.74 -7.29 19.18
N GLU A 60 7.46 -7.48 17.88
CA GLU A 60 8.45 -7.89 16.87
C GLU A 60 9.66 -6.94 16.78
N ARG A 61 9.50 -5.68 17.20
CA ARG A 61 10.56 -4.66 17.22
C ARG A 61 11.14 -4.41 18.61
N GLY A 62 10.77 -5.22 19.62
CA GLY A 62 11.18 -5.02 21.01
C GLY A 62 10.55 -3.78 21.66
N LEU A 63 9.45 -3.25 21.11
CA LEU A 63 8.71 -2.10 21.63
C LEU A 63 7.55 -2.55 22.52
N THR A 64 7.09 -1.64 23.36
CA THR A 64 6.00 -1.88 24.30
C THR A 64 4.69 -1.23 23.83
N GLU A 65 3.58 -1.51 24.52
CA GLU A 65 2.32 -0.82 24.26
C GLU A 65 2.40 0.70 24.53
N ALA A 66 3.30 1.14 25.42
CA ALA A 66 3.53 2.57 25.66
C ALA A 66 4.05 3.30 24.42
N ASP A 67 4.72 2.60 23.51
CA ASP A 67 5.22 3.17 22.25
C ASP A 67 4.15 3.31 21.17
N LYS A 68 2.95 2.74 21.38
CA LYS A 68 1.89 2.65 20.38
C LYS A 68 1.48 4.00 19.79
N SER A 69 1.51 5.07 20.58
CA SER A 69 1.14 6.42 20.15
C SER A 69 2.14 7.03 19.17
N ARG A 70 3.37 6.52 19.10
CA ARG A 70 4.45 7.04 18.23
C ARG A 70 4.32 6.57 16.78
N PHE A 71 3.48 5.58 16.53
CA PHE A 71 3.34 4.93 15.23
C PHE A 71 1.89 4.89 14.79
N GLU A 72 1.68 4.90 13.48
CA GLU A 72 0.48 4.41 12.83
C GLU A 72 0.67 2.93 12.45
N LEU A 73 -0.41 2.15 12.48
CA LEU A 73 -0.45 0.89 11.73
C LEU A 73 -0.94 1.21 10.33
N ASP A 74 -0.02 1.32 9.40
CA ASP A 74 -0.25 1.89 8.09
C ASP A 74 -0.17 0.80 7.01
N HIS A 75 -0.99 0.95 5.97
CA HIS A 75 -1.00 0.07 4.81
C HIS A 75 0.19 0.40 3.88
N ILE A 76 0.92 -0.59 3.37
CA ILE A 76 2.00 -0.36 2.41
C ILE A 76 1.40 0.04 1.05
N ILE A 77 0.40 -0.72 0.59
CA ILE A 77 -0.51 -0.34 -0.49
C ILE A 77 -1.80 0.13 0.18
N PRO A 78 -2.19 1.41 0.05
CA PRO A 78 -3.37 1.92 0.71
C PRO A 78 -4.64 1.28 0.22
N LEU A 79 -5.67 1.34 1.06
CA LEU A 79 -7.03 0.95 0.68
C LEU A 79 -7.51 1.73 -0.55
N ALA A 80 -7.12 3.00 -0.69
CA ALA A 80 -7.43 3.84 -1.86
C ALA A 80 -6.79 3.36 -3.17
N LEU A 81 -5.88 2.38 -3.11
CA LEU A 81 -5.31 1.67 -4.27
C LEU A 81 -5.62 0.17 -4.20
N GLY A 82 -6.64 -0.22 -3.42
CA GLY A 82 -7.09 -1.60 -3.27
C GLY A 82 -6.04 -2.53 -2.68
N GLY A 83 -5.25 -2.06 -1.70
CA GLY A 83 -4.44 -2.95 -0.87
C GLY A 83 -5.31 -3.81 0.05
N ALA A 84 -4.79 -4.98 0.44
CA ALA A 84 -5.50 -5.88 1.35
C ALA A 84 -5.72 -5.21 2.73
N PRO A 85 -6.93 -5.32 3.31
CA PRO A 85 -7.28 -4.54 4.49
C PRO A 85 -6.60 -4.98 5.78
N ASP A 86 -6.39 -6.28 5.95
CA ASP A 86 -5.88 -6.91 7.19
C ASP A 86 -4.74 -7.91 6.95
N ASP A 87 -4.27 -8.06 5.71
CA ASP A 87 -3.07 -8.85 5.42
C ASP A 87 -1.86 -8.23 6.10
N VAL A 88 -1.24 -8.97 7.02
CA VAL A 88 -0.09 -8.52 7.81
C VAL A 88 1.12 -8.14 6.95
N ARG A 89 1.21 -8.66 5.72
CA ARG A 89 2.22 -8.31 4.71
C ARG A 89 1.98 -6.93 4.10
N ASN A 90 0.73 -6.45 4.12
CA ASN A 90 0.37 -5.09 3.70
C ASN A 90 0.43 -4.08 4.84
N LEU A 91 0.78 -4.49 6.07
CA LEU A 91 0.70 -3.60 7.23
C LEU A 91 2.08 -3.37 7.85
N ARG A 92 2.40 -2.11 8.18
CA ARG A 92 3.65 -1.73 8.83
C ARG A 92 3.41 -0.76 9.96
N LEU A 93 4.25 -0.86 10.99
CA LEU A 93 4.38 0.23 11.97
C LEU A 93 5.17 1.37 11.32
N GLN A 94 4.49 2.48 11.08
CA GLN A 94 5.05 3.67 10.46
C GLN A 94 5.08 4.83 11.45
N PRO A 95 6.22 5.51 11.66
CA PRO A 95 6.24 6.72 12.48
C PRO A 95 5.28 7.77 11.91
N TRP A 96 4.55 8.48 12.77
CA TRP A 96 3.57 9.50 12.34
C TRP A 96 4.16 10.54 11.39
N SER A 97 5.39 11.00 11.66
CA SER A 97 6.10 11.95 10.77
C SER A 97 6.29 11.44 9.33
N GLU A 98 6.30 10.12 9.11
CA GLU A 98 6.33 9.52 7.78
C GLU A 98 4.93 9.25 7.23
N ALA A 99 3.98 8.88 8.09
CA ALA A 99 2.58 8.63 7.75
C ALA A 99 1.94 9.84 7.05
N ASP A 100 1.95 11.00 7.69
CA ASP A 100 1.36 12.23 7.13
C ASP A 100 1.94 12.57 5.75
N ARG A 101 3.24 12.29 5.55
CA ARG A 101 3.90 12.51 4.25
C ARG A 101 3.49 11.49 3.20
N LYS A 102 3.29 10.23 3.61
CA LYS A 102 2.86 9.16 2.72
C LYS A 102 1.40 9.38 2.30
N ASP A 103 0.52 9.82 3.19
CA ASP A 103 -0.89 10.13 2.89
C ASP A 103 -1.03 11.06 1.68
N GLY A 104 -0.20 12.11 1.59
CA GLY A 104 -0.20 13.00 0.42
C GLY A 104 0.18 12.29 -0.89
N VAL A 105 1.05 11.28 -0.83
CA VAL A 105 1.41 10.43 -1.99
C VAL A 105 0.27 9.49 -2.34
N GLU A 106 -0.39 8.89 -1.35
CA GLU A 106 -1.55 8.00 -1.56
C GLU A 106 -2.69 8.73 -2.27
N VAL A 107 -3.04 9.92 -1.77
CA VAL A 107 -4.07 10.77 -2.36
C VAL A 107 -3.72 11.11 -3.80
N CYS A 108 -2.48 11.53 -4.04
CA CYS A 108 -2.01 11.84 -5.38
C CYS A 108 -2.14 10.65 -6.34
N LEU A 109 -1.69 9.46 -5.93
CA LEU A 109 -1.75 8.27 -6.76
C LEU A 109 -3.20 7.81 -7.00
N ALA A 110 -4.04 7.80 -5.97
CA ALA A 110 -5.45 7.46 -6.09
C ALA A 110 -6.18 8.41 -7.05
N HIS A 111 -5.91 9.72 -6.96
CA HIS A 111 -6.45 10.69 -7.90
C HIS A 111 -5.96 10.47 -9.34
N ALA A 112 -4.69 10.13 -9.53
CA ALA A 112 -4.18 9.81 -10.85
C ALA A 112 -4.88 8.58 -11.46
N VAL A 113 -5.18 7.58 -10.64
CA VAL A 113 -5.95 6.40 -11.05
C VAL A 113 -7.38 6.76 -11.41
N CYS A 114 -8.12 7.42 -10.50
CA CYS A 114 -9.52 7.78 -10.73
C CYS A 114 -9.72 8.83 -11.84
N ALA A 115 -8.68 9.60 -12.20
CA ALA A 115 -8.71 10.50 -13.35
C ALA A 115 -8.26 9.84 -14.66
N GLY A 116 -7.99 8.52 -14.66
CA GLY A 116 -7.52 7.79 -15.85
C GLY A 116 -6.09 8.15 -16.31
N ARG A 117 -5.32 8.88 -15.49
CA ARG A 117 -3.96 9.33 -15.82
C ARG A 117 -2.89 8.28 -15.50
N MET A 118 -3.24 7.25 -14.73
CA MET A 118 -2.37 6.16 -14.32
C MET A 118 -3.20 4.89 -14.14
N SER A 119 -2.66 3.73 -14.52
CA SER A 119 -3.33 2.46 -14.20
C SER A 119 -3.22 2.13 -12.71
N LEU A 120 -4.21 1.44 -12.16
CA LEU A 120 -4.21 0.96 -10.78
C LEU A 120 -2.97 0.11 -10.47
N ASN A 121 -2.60 -0.79 -11.40
CA ASN A 121 -1.43 -1.66 -11.24
C ASN A 121 -0.12 -0.86 -11.23
N GLU A 122 -0.03 0.21 -12.00
CA GLU A 122 1.14 1.09 -11.95
C GLU A 122 1.24 1.83 -10.61
N ALA A 123 0.12 2.39 -10.12
CA ALA A 123 0.08 3.07 -8.82
C ALA A 123 0.49 2.13 -7.68
N ARG A 124 -0.05 0.91 -7.65
CA ARG A 124 0.30 -0.16 -6.70
C ARG A 124 1.79 -0.49 -6.72
N ARG A 125 2.39 -0.67 -7.91
CA ARG A 125 3.82 -0.95 -8.05
C ARG A 125 4.69 0.21 -7.56
N ARG A 126 4.31 1.46 -7.89
CA ARG A 126 5.06 2.66 -7.50
C ARG A 126 5.12 2.80 -5.98
N ILE A 127 3.97 2.70 -5.30
CA ILE A 127 3.92 2.88 -3.85
C ILE A 127 4.56 1.71 -3.09
N TRP A 128 4.38 0.47 -3.57
CA TRP A 128 5.02 -0.72 -2.99
C TRP A 128 6.54 -0.66 -3.06
N LYS A 129 7.09 -0.25 -4.21
CA LYS A 129 8.54 -0.21 -4.43
C LYS A 129 9.22 0.90 -3.62
N ASP A 130 8.73 2.13 -3.73
CA ASP A 130 9.26 3.29 -3.01
C ASP A 130 8.25 4.45 -3.04
N TRP A 131 7.45 4.57 -1.98
CA TRP A 131 6.48 5.65 -1.83
C TRP A 131 7.15 7.04 -1.83
N ARG A 132 8.42 7.18 -1.40
CA ARG A 132 9.12 8.47 -1.43
C ARG A 132 9.47 8.86 -2.87
N ALA A 133 9.89 7.90 -3.70
CA ALA A 133 10.08 8.12 -5.13
C ALA A 133 8.76 8.46 -5.85
N ALA A 134 7.68 7.73 -5.53
CA ALA A 134 6.35 8.06 -6.04
C ALA A 134 5.94 9.50 -5.67
N GLY A 135 6.22 9.92 -4.44
CA GLY A 135 5.96 11.28 -3.97
C GLY A 135 6.71 12.36 -4.73
N ARG A 136 7.94 12.11 -5.21
CA ARG A 136 8.66 13.05 -6.07
C ARG A 136 7.95 13.24 -7.42
N ALA A 137 7.45 12.15 -8.01
CA ALA A 137 6.68 12.22 -9.26
C ALA A 137 5.38 13.01 -9.08
N CYS A 138 4.67 12.81 -7.97
CA CYS A 138 3.47 13.55 -7.59
C CYS A 138 3.69 15.06 -7.52
N LYS A 139 4.79 15.50 -6.88
CA LYS A 139 5.15 16.91 -6.79
C LYS A 139 5.52 17.54 -8.13
N SER A 140 6.08 16.75 -9.06
CA SER A 140 6.57 17.25 -10.35
C SER A 140 5.53 17.35 -11.47
N LYS A 141 4.41 16.61 -11.39
CA LYS A 141 3.47 16.46 -12.53
C LYS A 141 1.98 16.51 -12.18
N LEU A 142 1.59 16.63 -10.92
CA LEU A 142 0.18 16.52 -10.47
C LEU A 142 -0.27 17.69 -9.58
N ALA A 143 0.38 18.85 -9.71
CA ALA A 143 0.09 20.04 -8.91
C ALA A 143 -1.29 20.67 -9.27
N SER A 144 -2.34 20.25 -8.58
CA SER A 144 -3.49 21.12 -8.30
C SER A 144 -3.97 20.85 -6.86
N PRO A 145 -3.56 21.68 -5.88
CA PRO A 145 -3.80 21.44 -4.45
C PRO A 145 -5.19 21.83 -3.92
N GLN A 146 -6.12 22.33 -4.72
CA GLN A 146 -7.28 23.09 -4.19
C GLN A 146 -8.61 22.34 -4.05
N ILE A 147 -8.70 21.05 -4.37
CA ILE A 147 -9.99 20.33 -4.36
C ILE A 147 -9.88 19.08 -3.50
N TRP A 148 -9.83 19.16 -2.16
CA TRP A 148 -10.02 17.91 -1.42
C TRP A 148 -10.56 17.90 0.01
N ARG A 149 -10.38 18.89 0.87
CA ARG A 149 -11.06 18.84 2.19
C ARG A 149 -12.60 18.73 2.10
N ALA A 150 -13.18 18.96 0.93
CA ALA A 150 -14.62 18.85 0.68
C ALA A 150 -15.09 17.52 0.05
N ARG A 151 -14.20 16.64 -0.45
CA ARG A 151 -14.64 15.55 -1.35
C ARG A 151 -14.56 14.10 -0.85
N ASN A 152 -13.88 13.78 0.25
CA ASN A 152 -13.75 12.37 0.69
C ASN A 152 -13.73 12.12 2.21
N GLU A 153 -14.28 13.03 3.01
CA GLU A 153 -14.77 12.68 4.38
C GLU A 153 -16.19 12.14 4.36
#